data_AF-I8QSM4-F1
#
_entry.id   AF-I8QSM4-F1
#
_cell.length_a   1.000
_cell.length_b   1.000
_cell.length_c   1.000
_cell.angle_alpha   90.00
_cell.angle_beta   90.00
_cell.angle_gamma   90.00
#
_symmetry.space_group_name_H-M   'P 1'
#
loop_
_entity.id
_entity.type
_entity.pdbx_description
1 polymer ?
#
loop_
_entity_poly.entity_id
_entity_poly.type
_entity_poly.pdbx_seq_one_letter_code
_entity_poly.pdbx_strand_id
1 'polypeptide(L)'
;MPTAWWTADGADWQQVRVPLPAGTSTGAVTGLVSDRGRLVAVGRATTTGTDATDTHATGTHATGTHATDIAVAWTSAEGRNWRLASVDRATAAAMQDVTMHAGRLLAVGRDDGADSEGDGAVWTSEDGGSWRRVAVTGVDGLGTQALDRVVDLAGSGLLAVGQEPQGGGTIARVRRSTDGTSWSDVDTDLTADAEVSGFTRGPDGRPVAVGAVPASGGSQPRIWLVDAAGGRWTAEDAITGTPGSGGTGGDAGGPPGAGDARGVDLVGVSASGAALTAVGSVPGAPGPLPAAWTIRPGQAR
;
A
#
# COMPACT_ATOMS: atom_id res chain seq x y z
N MET A 1 -14.52 -6.51 -9.06
CA MET A 1 -14.84 -5.89 -7.76
C MET A 1 -13.78 -6.30 -6.75
N PRO A 2 -13.22 -5.36 -5.97
CA PRO A 2 -12.30 -5.67 -4.88
C PRO A 2 -13.01 -6.58 -3.88
N THR A 3 -12.21 -7.47 -3.35
CA THR A 3 -12.63 -8.47 -2.39
C THR A 3 -11.76 -8.31 -1.16
N ALA A 4 -12.37 -8.26 0.01
CA ALA A 4 -11.67 -8.37 1.29
C ALA A 4 -11.84 -9.78 1.84
N TRP A 5 -10.88 -10.23 2.65
CA TRP A 5 -11.01 -11.45 3.44
C TRP A 5 -11.18 -11.05 4.90
N TRP A 6 -12.08 -11.73 5.61
CA TRP A 6 -12.45 -11.41 6.98
C TRP A 6 -12.44 -12.67 7.84
N THR A 7 -11.97 -12.53 9.08
CA THR A 7 -12.02 -13.57 10.11
C THR A 7 -12.20 -12.91 11.48
N ALA A 8 -12.88 -13.60 12.41
CA ALA A 8 -12.95 -13.18 13.81
C ALA A 8 -11.86 -13.81 14.69
N ASP A 9 -11.33 -14.95 14.27
CA ASP A 9 -10.44 -15.78 15.08
C ASP A 9 -9.03 -15.94 14.49
N GLY A 10 -8.81 -15.41 13.28
CA GLY A 10 -7.54 -15.53 12.58
C GLY A 10 -7.39 -16.84 11.79
N ALA A 11 -8.35 -17.75 11.86
CA ALA A 11 -8.30 -19.08 11.27
C ALA A 11 -9.36 -19.31 10.19
N ASP A 12 -10.60 -18.90 10.46
CA ASP A 12 -11.73 -19.10 9.55
C ASP A 12 -11.94 -17.85 8.69
N TRP A 13 -11.40 -17.90 7.47
CA TRP A 13 -11.42 -16.78 6.54
C TRP A 13 -12.62 -16.85 5.60
N GLN A 14 -13.34 -15.73 5.50
CA GLN A 14 -14.50 -15.56 4.65
C GLN A 14 -14.29 -14.43 3.67
N GLN A 15 -14.74 -14.64 2.44
CA GLN A 15 -14.70 -13.64 1.41
C GLN A 15 -15.82 -12.61 1.61
N VAL A 16 -15.46 -11.32 1.66
CA VAL A 16 -16.36 -10.18 1.83
C VAL A 16 -16.27 -9.26 0.62
N ARG A 17 -17.42 -8.76 0.16
CA ARG A 17 -17.47 -7.81 -0.96
C ARG A 17 -17.25 -6.38 -0.46
N VAL A 18 -16.38 -5.65 -1.18
CA VAL A 18 -16.20 -4.21 -0.99
C VAL A 18 -16.89 -3.51 -2.18
N PRO A 19 -17.87 -2.62 -1.93
CA PRO A 19 -18.64 -2.00 -3.01
C PRO A 19 -17.77 -1.07 -3.86
N LEU A 20 -18.09 -0.91 -5.13
CA LEU A 20 -17.44 0.03 -6.02
C LEU A 20 -18.35 1.20 -6.36
N PRO A 21 -17.80 2.40 -6.66
CA PRO A 21 -18.58 3.49 -7.25
C PRO A 21 -19.24 3.05 -8.55
N ALA A 22 -20.42 3.61 -8.84
CA ALA A 22 -21.11 3.37 -10.10
C ALA A 22 -20.23 3.78 -11.30
N GLY A 23 -20.25 3.00 -12.38
CA GLY A 23 -19.47 3.27 -13.60
C GLY A 23 -18.01 2.79 -13.55
N THR A 24 -17.60 2.07 -12.50
CA THR A 24 -16.27 1.45 -12.41
C THR A 24 -16.33 -0.05 -12.64
N SER A 25 -15.23 -0.63 -13.14
CA SER A 25 -15.15 -2.05 -13.53
C SER A 25 -14.20 -2.87 -12.65
N THR A 26 -13.11 -2.25 -12.20
CA THR A 26 -12.10 -2.86 -11.31
C THR A 26 -11.81 -1.95 -10.12
N GLY A 27 -11.21 -2.52 -9.07
CA GLY A 27 -10.71 -1.74 -7.95
C GLY A 27 -9.87 -2.58 -7.01
N ALA A 28 -9.10 -1.90 -6.18
CA ALA A 28 -8.19 -2.48 -5.20
C ALA A 28 -8.30 -1.71 -3.88
N VAL A 29 -8.24 -2.44 -2.77
CA VAL A 29 -7.98 -1.89 -1.44
C VAL A 29 -6.48 -1.96 -1.23
N THR A 30 -5.85 -0.84 -0.90
CA THR A 30 -4.38 -0.71 -0.82
C THR A 30 -3.91 -0.30 0.57
N GLY A 31 -4.75 0.42 1.33
CA GLY A 31 -4.49 0.78 2.72
C GLY A 31 -5.69 0.46 3.62
N LEU A 32 -5.40 0.10 4.88
CA LEU A 32 -6.39 -0.22 5.91
C LEU A 32 -5.89 0.22 7.29
N VAL A 33 -6.73 0.96 8.01
CA VAL A 33 -6.45 1.36 9.39
C VAL A 33 -7.68 1.17 10.27
N SER A 34 -7.47 0.96 11.57
CA SER A 34 -8.55 1.06 12.55
C SER A 34 -8.58 2.44 13.19
N ASP A 35 -9.76 3.04 13.23
CA ASP A 35 -10.03 4.31 13.91
C ASP A 35 -11.28 4.17 14.79
N ARG A 36 -11.14 4.45 16.09
CA ARG A 36 -12.25 4.48 17.07
C ARG A 36 -13.18 3.27 17.01
N GLY A 37 -12.63 2.06 16.82
CA GLY A 37 -13.39 0.81 16.76
C GLY A 37 -14.08 0.55 15.42
N ARG A 38 -13.73 1.30 14.38
CA ARG A 38 -14.15 1.09 12.99
C ARG A 38 -12.92 0.84 12.12
N LEU A 39 -13.14 0.20 10.98
CA LEU A 39 -12.16 0.03 9.91
C LEU A 39 -12.38 1.09 8.83
N VAL A 40 -11.27 1.65 8.36
CA VAL A 40 -11.22 2.60 7.25
C VAL A 40 -10.24 2.07 6.22
N ALA A 41 -10.71 1.88 5.00
CA ALA A 41 -9.91 1.39 3.89
C ALA A 41 -9.83 2.46 2.80
N VAL A 42 -8.72 2.48 2.07
CA VAL A 42 -8.51 3.35 0.92
C VAL A 42 -8.00 2.55 -0.27
N GLY A 43 -8.10 3.13 -1.46
CA GLY A 43 -7.63 2.48 -2.66
C GLY A 43 -7.97 3.20 -3.94
N ARG A 44 -8.10 2.39 -4.99
CA ARG A 44 -8.43 2.83 -6.34
C ARG A 44 -9.58 2.02 -6.95
N ALA A 45 -10.35 2.66 -7.79
CA ALA A 45 -11.28 2.01 -8.72
C ALA A 45 -10.99 2.52 -10.13
N THR A 46 -11.31 1.74 -11.16
CA THR A 46 -11.01 2.14 -12.55
C THR A 46 -12.31 2.39 -13.30
N THR A 47 -12.43 3.58 -13.89
CA THR A 47 -13.46 3.90 -14.88
C THR A 47 -12.91 3.65 -16.27
N THR A 48 -13.70 3.03 -17.14
CA THR A 48 -13.39 2.92 -18.57
C THR A 48 -14.23 3.95 -19.33
N GLY A 49 -13.55 4.93 -19.92
CA GLY A 49 -14.14 5.87 -20.88
C GLY A 49 -13.76 5.48 -22.30
N THR A 50 -14.59 5.86 -23.27
CA THR A 50 -14.16 6.01 -24.66
C THR A 50 -13.69 7.44 -24.85
N ASP A 51 -12.55 7.65 -25.49
CA ASP A 51 -12.09 9.00 -25.83
C ASP A 51 -13.14 9.81 -26.57
N ALA A 52 -13.00 11.13 -26.50
CA ALA A 52 -13.69 12.02 -27.42
C ALA A 52 -13.32 11.61 -28.86
N THR A 53 -14.35 11.38 -29.67
CA THR A 53 -14.19 11.08 -31.09
C THR A 53 -13.52 12.25 -31.80
N ASP A 54 -12.33 12.03 -32.37
CA ASP A 54 -11.81 12.96 -33.34
C ASP A 54 -12.66 12.84 -34.62
N THR A 55 -13.36 13.92 -34.95
CA THR A 55 -14.28 13.97 -36.09
C THR A 55 -13.59 14.75 -37.20
N HIS A 56 -12.92 14.05 -38.10
CA HIS A 56 -12.41 14.64 -39.34
C HIS A 56 -13.43 14.46 -40.48
N ALA A 57 -13.31 15.27 -41.53
CA ALA A 57 -14.25 15.29 -42.67
C ALA A 57 -14.40 13.93 -43.41
N THR A 58 -13.53 12.95 -43.13
CA THR A 58 -13.51 11.61 -43.73
C THR A 58 -14.03 10.50 -42.81
N GLY A 59 -14.44 10.81 -41.57
CA GLY A 59 -15.02 9.83 -40.65
C GLY A 59 -14.66 10.04 -39.18
N THR A 60 -15.44 9.39 -38.32
CA THR A 60 -15.22 9.35 -36.87
C THR A 60 -14.30 8.19 -36.52
N HIS A 61 -13.13 8.47 -35.94
CA HIS A 61 -12.24 7.43 -35.41
C HIS A 61 -12.26 7.47 -33.88
N ALA A 62 -12.68 6.38 -33.25
CA ALA A 62 -12.46 6.19 -31.82
C ALA A 62 -10.98 5.88 -31.60
N THR A 63 -10.27 6.71 -30.84
CA THR A 63 -8.81 6.60 -30.62
C THR A 63 -8.43 5.56 -29.57
N GLY A 64 -9.39 5.10 -28.75
CA GLY A 64 -9.17 4.03 -27.79
C GLY A 64 -10.16 4.05 -26.63
N THR A 65 -10.11 2.98 -25.82
CA THR A 65 -10.72 2.95 -24.49
C THR A 65 -9.66 3.38 -23.50
N HIS A 66 -9.90 4.47 -22.76
CA HIS A 66 -9.00 4.93 -21.71
C HIS A 66 -9.50 4.48 -20.35
N ALA A 67 -8.61 3.85 -19.59
CA ALA A 67 -8.84 3.48 -18.20
C ALA A 67 -8.26 4.58 -17.31
N THR A 68 -9.10 5.14 -16.44
CA THR A 68 -8.69 6.17 -15.48
C THR A 68 -8.93 5.65 -14.08
N ASP A 69 -7.91 5.71 -13.23
CA ASP A 69 -8.07 5.40 -11.83
C ASP A 69 -8.77 6.55 -11.10
N ILE A 70 -9.61 6.18 -10.14
CA ILE A 70 -10.25 7.09 -9.22
C ILE A 70 -9.94 6.69 -7.77
N ALA A 71 -9.62 7.67 -6.94
CA ALA A 71 -9.38 7.47 -5.52
C ALA A 71 -10.70 7.13 -4.81
N VAL A 72 -10.66 6.10 -3.97
CA VAL A 72 -11.84 5.58 -3.28
C VAL A 72 -11.48 5.26 -1.83
N ALA A 73 -12.47 5.42 -0.96
CA ALA A 73 -12.35 5.08 0.44
C ALA A 73 -13.63 4.39 0.92
N TRP A 74 -13.49 3.57 1.95
CA TRP A 74 -14.57 2.80 2.53
C TRP A 74 -14.49 2.77 4.05
N THR A 75 -15.64 2.59 4.68
CA THR A 75 -15.74 2.38 6.12
C THR A 75 -16.54 1.13 6.45
N SER A 76 -16.18 0.47 7.55
CA SER A 76 -16.92 -0.68 8.10
C SER A 76 -16.73 -0.76 9.61
N ALA A 77 -17.79 -0.96 10.40
CA ALA A 77 -17.64 -1.11 11.85
C ALA A 77 -17.09 -2.48 12.25
N GLU A 78 -17.30 -3.48 11.39
CA GLU A 78 -17.05 -4.89 11.71
C GLU A 78 -16.24 -5.64 10.64
N GLY A 79 -15.86 -4.98 9.54
CA GLY A 79 -15.09 -5.55 8.43
C GLY A 79 -15.87 -6.46 7.48
N ARG A 80 -17.18 -6.64 7.72
CA ARG A 80 -18.07 -7.45 6.89
C ARG A 80 -18.99 -6.64 5.98
N ASN A 81 -19.39 -5.45 6.42
CA ASN A 81 -20.26 -4.56 5.67
C ASN A 81 -19.52 -3.25 5.39
N TRP A 82 -19.10 -3.07 4.14
CA TRP A 82 -18.34 -1.91 3.71
C TRP A 82 -19.25 -0.88 3.05
N ARG A 83 -19.01 0.40 3.32
CA ARG A 83 -19.73 1.53 2.72
C ARG A 83 -18.74 2.47 2.06
N LEU A 84 -19.08 2.94 0.86
CA LEU A 84 -18.30 3.98 0.17
C LEU A 84 -18.31 5.27 0.99
N ALA A 85 -17.15 5.90 1.07
CA ALA A 85 -16.96 7.25 1.56
C ALA A 85 -16.99 8.25 0.40
N SER A 86 -17.19 9.52 0.73
CA SER A 86 -17.01 10.62 -0.22
C SER A 86 -15.54 11.01 -0.30
N VAL A 87 -15.02 11.22 -1.51
CA VAL A 87 -13.63 11.62 -1.75
C VAL A 87 -13.62 12.84 -2.67
N ASP A 88 -13.08 13.95 -2.18
CA ASP A 88 -12.81 15.13 -2.99
C ASP A 88 -11.64 14.86 -3.96
N ARG A 89 -11.76 15.42 -5.17
CA ARG A 89 -10.80 15.23 -6.29
C ARG A 89 -10.42 13.76 -6.49
N ALA A 90 -11.44 12.92 -6.62
CA ALA A 90 -11.25 11.48 -6.79
C ALA A 90 -10.76 11.09 -8.20
N THR A 91 -11.06 11.86 -9.24
CA THR A 91 -10.79 11.48 -10.64
C THR A 91 -9.32 11.59 -10.98
N ALA A 92 -8.80 10.64 -11.77
CA ALA A 92 -7.39 10.57 -12.16
C ALA A 92 -6.47 10.57 -10.92
N ALA A 93 -6.84 9.78 -9.92
CA ALA A 93 -6.11 9.72 -8.66
C ALA A 93 -6.19 8.31 -8.06
N ALA A 94 -5.28 8.01 -7.15
CA ALA A 94 -5.31 6.78 -6.36
C ALA A 94 -4.80 7.06 -4.94
N MET A 95 -5.53 6.54 -3.94
CA MET A 95 -4.98 6.42 -2.59
C MET A 95 -4.24 5.08 -2.48
N GLN A 96 -3.03 5.10 -1.92
CA GLN A 96 -2.15 3.94 -1.82
C GLN A 96 -2.02 3.41 -0.40
N ASP A 97 -2.12 4.28 0.60
CA ASP A 97 -2.04 3.87 2.00
C ASP A 97 -2.74 4.88 2.92
N VAL A 98 -3.04 4.48 4.15
CA VAL A 98 -3.72 5.29 5.14
C VAL A 98 -3.17 5.04 6.54
N THR A 99 -2.98 6.13 7.29
CA THR A 99 -2.58 6.07 8.70
C THR A 99 -3.36 7.06 9.55
N MET A 100 -3.23 6.93 10.87
CA MET A 100 -3.72 7.92 11.83
C MET A 100 -2.57 8.85 12.21
N HIS A 101 -2.77 10.15 12.04
CA HIS A 101 -1.80 11.18 12.41
C HIS A 101 -2.49 12.33 13.13
N ALA A 102 -1.97 12.70 14.30
CA ALA A 102 -2.51 13.79 15.12
C ALA A 102 -4.04 13.72 15.33
N GLY A 103 -4.58 12.50 15.51
CA GLY A 103 -6.01 12.27 15.76
C GLY A 103 -6.92 12.32 14.53
N ARG A 104 -6.35 12.43 13.33
CA ARG A 104 -7.05 12.43 12.04
C ARG A 104 -6.52 11.32 11.14
N LEU A 105 -7.35 10.87 10.20
CA LEU A 105 -6.94 9.96 9.15
C LEU A 105 -6.19 10.75 8.07
N LEU A 106 -5.08 10.20 7.62
CA LEU A 106 -4.26 10.72 6.54
C LEU A 106 -4.02 9.59 5.54
N ALA A 107 -4.45 9.80 4.30
CA ALA A 107 -4.18 8.89 3.19
C ALA A 107 -3.18 9.54 2.25
N VAL A 108 -2.26 8.73 1.73
CA VAL A 108 -1.28 9.14 0.72
C VAL A 108 -1.54 8.44 -0.60
N GLY A 109 -1.00 8.95 -1.70
CA GLY A 109 -1.13 8.35 -3.02
C GLY A 109 -0.58 9.22 -4.13
N ARG A 110 -1.28 9.24 -5.26
CA ARG A 110 -0.97 10.09 -6.42
C ARG A 110 -2.22 10.76 -7.00
N ASP A 111 -2.02 11.89 -7.66
CA ASP A 111 -3.03 12.68 -8.36
C ASP A 111 -2.49 13.04 -9.75
N ASP A 112 -2.98 12.33 -10.75
CA ASP A 112 -2.67 12.46 -12.18
C ASP A 112 -3.61 13.48 -12.87
N GLY A 113 -4.48 14.16 -12.11
CA GLY A 113 -5.48 15.09 -12.63
C GLY A 113 -5.09 16.57 -12.49
N ALA A 114 -4.10 16.87 -11.64
CA ALA A 114 -3.61 18.25 -11.43
C ALA A 114 -2.67 18.71 -12.55
N ASP A 115 -1.86 17.80 -13.10
CA ASP A 115 -1.07 17.97 -14.30
C ASP A 115 -0.89 16.62 -15.02
N SER A 116 -0.32 16.64 -16.23
CA SER A 116 -0.13 15.42 -17.03
C SER A 116 1.00 14.52 -16.53
N GLU A 117 1.76 14.96 -15.53
CA GLU A 117 2.95 14.28 -15.03
C GLU A 117 2.60 13.44 -13.80
N GLY A 118 1.68 13.90 -12.94
CA GLY A 118 1.14 13.20 -11.79
C GLY A 118 1.95 13.44 -10.53
N ASP A 119 1.32 13.99 -9.50
CA ASP A 119 2.00 14.39 -8.26
C ASP A 119 1.64 13.51 -7.07
N GLY A 120 2.55 13.47 -6.10
CA GLY A 120 2.30 12.89 -4.79
C GLY A 120 1.09 13.56 -4.12
N ALA A 121 0.22 12.73 -3.54
CA ALA A 121 -1.04 13.17 -3.03
C ALA A 121 -1.31 12.77 -1.59
N VAL A 122 -2.05 13.64 -0.89
CA VAL A 122 -2.51 13.51 0.48
C VAL A 122 -3.97 13.94 0.59
N TRP A 123 -4.75 13.11 1.27
CA TRP A 123 -6.10 13.41 1.70
C TRP A 123 -6.21 13.26 3.21
N THR A 124 -7.10 14.03 3.82
CA THR A 124 -7.37 13.91 5.26
C THR A 124 -8.86 13.70 5.53
N SER A 125 -9.15 13.02 6.63
CA SER A 125 -10.49 12.81 7.12
C SER A 125 -10.52 12.77 8.64
N GLU A 126 -11.59 13.26 9.25
CA GLU A 126 -11.82 13.12 10.69
C GLU A 126 -12.49 11.79 11.04
N ASP A 127 -13.23 11.22 10.08
CA ASP A 127 -14.17 10.13 10.31
C ASP A 127 -14.14 9.06 9.21
N GLY A 128 -13.23 9.11 8.25
CA GLY A 128 -13.11 8.16 7.13
C GLY A 128 -14.30 8.12 6.17
N GLY A 129 -15.39 8.85 6.43
CA GLY A 129 -16.60 8.90 5.62
C GLY A 129 -16.60 10.07 4.63
N SER A 130 -15.81 11.10 4.93
CA SER A 130 -15.55 12.21 4.00
C SER A 130 -14.07 12.58 3.98
N TRP A 131 -13.48 12.54 2.79
CA TRP A 131 -12.07 12.80 2.55
C TRP A 131 -11.89 14.08 1.75
N ARG A 132 -10.97 14.92 2.20
CA ARG A 132 -10.60 16.16 1.54
C ARG A 132 -9.17 16.08 1.05
N ARG A 133 -8.95 16.43 -0.23
CA ARG A 133 -7.60 16.61 -0.76
C ARG A 133 -6.97 17.82 -0.06
N VAL A 134 -5.70 17.71 0.32
CA VAL A 134 -4.94 18.80 0.93
C VAL A 134 -3.81 19.21 -0.01
N ALA A 135 -3.55 20.51 -0.10
CA ALA A 135 -2.38 21.02 -0.80
C ALA A 135 -1.11 20.58 -0.06
N VAL A 136 -0.11 20.11 -0.80
CA VAL A 136 1.14 19.60 -0.25
C VAL A 136 2.33 20.15 -1.04
N THR A 137 3.52 20.11 -0.44
CA THR A 137 4.77 20.53 -1.07
C THR A 137 5.86 19.48 -0.83
N GLY A 138 6.83 19.38 -1.74
CA GLY A 138 7.99 18.50 -1.61
C GLY A 138 7.68 17.04 -1.97
N VAL A 139 6.58 16.83 -2.69
CA VAL A 139 6.16 15.58 -3.37
C VAL A 139 5.53 15.92 -4.72
N ASP A 140 5.93 17.06 -5.26
CA ASP A 140 5.56 17.69 -6.51
C ASP A 140 6.83 17.94 -7.33
N GLY A 141 6.75 17.89 -8.67
CA GLY A 141 7.92 18.10 -9.54
C GLY A 141 7.91 17.26 -10.81
N LEU A 142 9.04 17.22 -11.52
CA LEU A 142 9.07 16.66 -12.88
C LEU A 142 8.79 15.15 -12.92
N GLY A 143 7.78 14.79 -13.70
CA GLY A 143 7.30 13.43 -13.93
C GLY A 143 6.59 12.79 -12.73
N THR A 144 6.07 11.57 -12.93
CA THR A 144 5.15 10.95 -11.97
C THR A 144 5.76 10.67 -10.61
N GLN A 145 5.24 11.33 -9.58
CA GLN A 145 5.58 11.08 -8.19
C GLN A 145 4.42 10.37 -7.49
N ALA A 146 4.76 9.41 -6.63
CA ALA A 146 3.78 8.69 -5.83
C ALA A 146 4.27 8.54 -4.40
N LEU A 147 3.34 8.63 -3.44
CA LEU A 147 3.53 8.16 -2.08
C LEU A 147 2.76 6.85 -1.93
N ASP A 148 3.48 5.73 -1.77
CA ASP A 148 2.89 4.40 -1.82
C ASP A 148 2.58 3.84 -0.44
N ARG A 149 3.42 4.11 0.56
CA ARG A 149 3.21 3.69 1.96
C ARG A 149 3.50 4.82 2.92
N VAL A 150 2.79 4.85 4.06
CA VAL A 150 2.96 5.87 5.09
C VAL A 150 2.83 5.28 6.49
N VAL A 151 3.67 5.74 7.41
CA VAL A 151 3.63 5.36 8.82
C VAL A 151 3.72 6.58 9.72
N ASP A 152 2.87 6.62 10.76
CA ASP A 152 2.94 7.59 11.84
C ASP A 152 3.97 7.19 12.89
N LEU A 153 4.80 8.15 13.31
CA LEU A 153 5.82 8.01 14.34
C LEU A 153 5.28 8.41 15.72
N ALA A 154 4.11 7.90 16.08
CA ALA A 154 3.38 8.26 17.30
C ALA A 154 3.13 9.78 17.42
N GLY A 155 2.68 10.40 16.33
CA GLY A 155 2.37 11.83 16.25
C GLY A 155 3.58 12.76 16.21
N SER A 156 4.82 12.25 16.34
CA SER A 156 6.04 13.07 16.20
C SER A 156 6.39 13.40 14.74
N GLY A 157 5.72 12.73 13.80
CA GLY A 157 5.86 12.94 12.37
C GLY A 157 5.45 11.71 11.59
N LEU A 158 5.71 11.75 10.29
CA LEU A 158 5.37 10.75 9.29
C LEU A 158 6.62 10.38 8.51
N LEU A 159 6.72 9.11 8.15
CA LEU A 159 7.58 8.65 7.07
C LEU A 159 6.69 8.08 5.98
N ALA A 160 7.01 8.45 4.75
CA ALA A 160 6.41 7.85 3.58
C ALA A 160 7.49 7.31 2.66
N VAL A 161 7.14 6.27 1.93
CA VAL A 161 7.96 5.76 0.84
C VAL A 161 7.11 5.70 -0.42
N GLY A 162 7.74 5.93 -1.55
CA GLY A 162 7.08 5.79 -2.84
C GLY A 162 8.09 5.90 -3.97
N GLN A 163 7.64 6.30 -5.14
CA GLN A 163 8.44 6.29 -6.35
C GLN A 163 8.48 7.67 -6.99
N GLU A 164 9.62 8.02 -7.58
CA GLU A 164 9.76 9.18 -8.45
C GLU A 164 10.64 8.86 -9.66
N PRO A 165 10.60 9.67 -10.72
CA PRO A 165 11.46 9.48 -11.89
C PRO A 165 12.92 9.83 -11.57
N GLN A 166 13.86 9.00 -12.01
CA GLN A 166 15.28 9.35 -12.06
C GLN A 166 15.92 8.78 -13.32
N GLY A 167 16.39 9.68 -14.18
CA GLY A 167 16.93 9.29 -15.49
C GLY A 167 15.84 8.66 -16.36
N GLY A 168 16.08 7.44 -16.85
CA GLY A 168 15.15 6.71 -17.71
C GLY A 168 14.19 5.75 -16.98
N GLY A 169 14.14 5.77 -15.65
CA GLY A 169 13.31 4.87 -14.84
C GLY A 169 12.74 5.54 -13.61
N THR A 170 12.11 4.76 -12.74
CA THR A 170 11.63 5.18 -11.42
C THR A 170 12.46 4.57 -10.32
N ILE A 171 12.51 5.26 -9.17
CA ILE A 171 13.22 4.78 -8.01
C ILE A 171 12.48 5.06 -6.71
N ALA A 172 12.78 4.24 -5.70
CA ALA A 172 12.31 4.39 -4.34
C ALA A 172 12.81 5.69 -3.72
N ARG A 173 11.91 6.36 -3.01
CA ARG A 173 12.17 7.57 -2.24
C ARG A 173 11.54 7.53 -0.88
N VAL A 174 12.29 7.99 0.11
CA VAL A 174 11.80 8.18 1.47
C VAL A 174 11.58 9.66 1.70
N ARG A 175 10.36 10.02 2.10
CA ARG A 175 9.96 11.38 2.43
C ARG A 175 9.56 11.43 3.91
N ARG A 176 9.85 12.55 4.57
CA ARG A 176 9.44 12.82 5.95
C ARG A 176 8.53 14.04 6.00
N SER A 177 7.56 14.00 6.90
CA SER A 177 6.75 15.17 7.25
C SER A 177 6.50 15.23 8.75
N THR A 178 6.20 16.42 9.28
CA THR A 178 5.72 16.58 10.67
C THR A 178 4.23 16.87 10.77
N ASP A 179 3.61 17.26 9.66
CA ASP A 179 2.22 17.74 9.59
C ASP A 179 1.39 17.03 8.51
N GLY A 180 2.03 16.25 7.63
CA GLY A 180 1.41 15.58 6.50
C GLY A 180 1.20 16.46 5.27
N THR A 181 1.62 17.73 5.30
CA THR A 181 1.46 18.69 4.20
C THR A 181 2.76 19.19 3.63
N SER A 182 3.81 19.29 4.44
CA SER A 182 5.15 19.65 3.98
C SER A 182 6.06 18.44 4.11
N TRP A 183 6.51 17.94 2.96
CA TRP A 183 7.36 16.77 2.85
C TRP A 183 8.79 17.18 2.47
N SER A 184 9.77 16.47 3.01
CA SER A 184 11.18 16.64 2.68
C SER A 184 11.82 15.30 2.36
N ASP A 185 12.77 15.30 1.43
CA ASP A 185 13.61 14.14 1.16
C ASP A 185 14.37 13.68 2.41
N VAL A 186 14.55 12.37 2.52
CA VAL A 186 15.42 11.74 3.51
C VAL A 186 16.60 11.12 2.77
N ASP A 187 17.81 11.47 3.19
CA ASP A 187 19.02 10.76 2.77
C ASP A 187 18.98 9.34 3.35
N THR A 188 18.95 8.33 2.48
CA THR A 188 18.59 6.96 2.83
C THR A 188 19.52 5.94 2.18
N ASP A 189 19.77 4.84 2.90
CA ASP A 189 20.46 3.65 2.37
C ASP A 189 19.50 2.63 1.71
N LEU A 190 18.20 2.93 1.62
CA LEU A 190 17.25 2.12 0.85
C LEU A 190 17.68 2.07 -0.61
N THR A 191 17.74 0.86 -1.18
CA THR A 191 18.16 0.73 -2.58
C THR A 191 17.14 1.38 -3.50
N ALA A 192 17.63 2.06 -4.54
CA ALA A 192 16.81 2.83 -5.46
C ALA A 192 15.74 2.00 -6.17
N ASP A 193 15.93 0.69 -6.29
CA ASP A 193 15.03 -0.25 -6.95
C ASP A 193 14.18 -1.06 -5.96
N ALA A 194 14.21 -0.73 -4.67
CA ALA A 194 13.40 -1.41 -3.67
C ALA A 194 11.90 -1.14 -3.88
N GLU A 195 11.10 -2.19 -3.76
CA GLU A 195 9.66 -2.12 -3.64
C GLU A 195 9.28 -2.29 -2.19
N VAL A 196 8.58 -1.31 -1.62
CA VAL A 196 8.04 -1.40 -0.26
C VAL A 196 6.53 -1.56 -0.35
N SER A 197 6.06 -2.73 0.04
CA SER A 197 4.67 -3.16 -0.10
C SER A 197 3.90 -3.11 1.22
N GLY A 198 4.58 -2.96 2.37
CA GLY A 198 3.94 -2.75 3.66
C GLY A 198 4.83 -1.93 4.58
N PHE A 199 4.22 -1.05 5.38
CA PHE A 199 4.95 -0.19 6.31
C PHE A 199 4.13 0.02 7.59
N THR A 200 4.71 -0.29 8.74
CA THR A 200 4.01 -0.18 10.02
C THR A 200 4.94 0.26 11.13
N ARG A 201 4.38 0.73 12.24
CA ARG A 201 5.14 1.01 13.45
C ARG A 201 5.22 -0.25 14.30
N GLY A 202 6.43 -0.70 14.58
CA GLY A 202 6.69 -1.86 15.41
C GLY A 202 6.38 -1.64 16.89
N PRO A 203 6.34 -2.72 17.69
CA PRO A 203 6.04 -2.68 19.13
C PRO A 203 7.00 -1.82 19.96
N ASP A 204 8.26 -1.73 19.53
CA ASP A 204 9.30 -0.89 20.15
C ASP A 204 9.24 0.58 19.67
N GLY A 205 8.26 0.89 18.82
CA GLY A 205 8.04 2.21 18.24
C GLY A 205 8.87 2.53 17.01
N ARG A 206 9.76 1.63 16.57
CA ARG A 206 10.52 1.80 15.33
C ARG A 206 9.68 1.39 14.11
N PRO A 207 9.83 2.06 12.95
CA PRO A 207 9.16 1.60 11.75
C PRO A 207 9.73 0.27 11.25
N VAL A 208 8.83 -0.56 10.71
CA VAL A 208 9.15 -1.85 10.10
C VAL A 208 8.47 -1.90 8.74
N ALA A 209 9.25 -2.20 7.71
CA ALA A 209 8.77 -2.30 6.34
C ALA A 209 8.95 -3.71 5.81
N VAL A 210 8.11 -4.08 4.85
CA VAL A 210 8.25 -5.30 4.06
C VAL A 210 8.10 -5.00 2.58
N GLY A 211 8.67 -5.87 1.75
CA GLY A 211 8.62 -5.75 0.31
C GLY A 211 9.71 -6.57 -0.33
N ALA A 212 10.34 -6.05 -1.37
CA ALA A 212 11.36 -6.77 -2.11
C ALA A 212 12.43 -5.87 -2.73
N VAL A 213 13.55 -6.47 -3.10
CA VAL A 213 14.57 -5.87 -3.98
C VAL A 213 14.76 -6.75 -5.21
N PRO A 214 15.14 -6.21 -6.37
CA PRO A 214 15.48 -7.01 -7.54
C PRO A 214 16.60 -8.00 -7.26
N ALA A 215 16.50 -9.20 -7.82
CA ALA A 215 17.52 -10.24 -7.72
C ALA A 215 17.59 -11.07 -9.01
N SER A 216 18.69 -11.82 -9.18
CA SER A 216 18.83 -12.71 -10.34
C SER A 216 17.69 -13.74 -10.35
N GLY A 217 16.83 -13.67 -11.36
CA GLY A 217 15.68 -14.58 -11.52
C GLY A 217 14.38 -14.14 -10.85
N GLY A 218 14.26 -12.89 -10.38
CA GLY A 218 13.00 -12.35 -9.86
C GLY A 218 13.20 -11.22 -8.86
N SER A 219 12.42 -11.24 -7.79
CA SER A 219 12.57 -10.36 -6.63
C SER A 219 12.98 -11.17 -5.41
N GLN A 220 13.73 -10.54 -4.51
CA GLN A 220 14.10 -11.10 -3.23
C GLN A 220 13.31 -10.40 -2.13
N PRO A 221 12.46 -11.12 -1.38
CA PRO A 221 11.68 -10.52 -0.31
C PRO A 221 12.59 -9.97 0.79
N ARG A 222 12.11 -8.92 1.44
CA ARG A 222 12.83 -8.17 2.47
C ARG A 222 11.89 -7.77 3.60
N ILE A 223 12.44 -7.82 4.80
CA ILE A 223 11.92 -7.13 5.96
C ILE A 223 13.00 -6.11 6.35
N TRP A 224 12.62 -4.86 6.56
CA TRP A 224 13.55 -3.82 7.00
C TRP A 224 13.15 -3.29 8.37
N LEU A 225 14.13 -3.19 9.27
CA LEU A 225 14.05 -2.33 10.44
C LEU A 225 14.54 -0.94 10.04
N VAL A 226 13.67 0.05 10.20
CA VAL A 226 13.94 1.42 9.81
C VAL A 226 14.24 2.25 11.06
N ASP A 227 15.22 3.13 10.97
CA ASP A 227 15.43 4.12 12.03
C ASP A 227 14.31 5.17 12.06
N ALA A 228 14.20 5.89 13.17
CA ALA A 228 13.17 6.93 13.30
C ALA A 228 13.41 8.11 12.34
N ALA A 229 14.61 8.24 11.77
CA ALA A 229 14.94 9.26 10.78
C ALA A 229 14.37 8.92 9.39
N GLY A 230 14.24 7.63 9.08
CA GLY A 230 13.91 7.10 7.75
C GLY A 230 15.15 6.86 6.87
N GLY A 231 16.35 7.10 7.39
CA GLY A 231 17.60 7.10 6.62
C GLY A 231 18.35 5.77 6.65
N ARG A 232 18.04 4.90 7.62
CA ARG A 232 18.69 3.59 7.74
C ARG A 232 17.68 2.46 7.69
N TRP A 233 17.83 1.56 6.72
CA TRP A 233 16.98 0.42 6.40
C TRP A 233 17.78 -0.87 6.55
N THR A 234 17.80 -1.41 7.77
CA THR A 234 18.54 -2.65 8.06
C THR A 234 17.70 -3.86 7.64
N ALA A 235 18.14 -4.56 6.60
CA ALA A 235 17.50 -5.79 6.16
C ALA A 235 17.65 -6.90 7.21
N GLU A 236 16.57 -7.62 7.46
CA GLU A 236 16.54 -8.82 8.29
C GLU A 236 16.47 -10.06 7.38
N ASP A 237 17.36 -11.02 7.62
CA ASP A 237 17.50 -12.24 6.80
C ASP A 237 16.43 -13.31 7.09
N ALA A 238 15.62 -13.12 8.14
CA ALA A 238 14.77 -14.15 8.72
C ALA A 238 13.27 -13.87 8.50
N ILE A 239 12.70 -14.39 7.42
CA ILE A 239 11.28 -14.79 7.44
C ILE A 239 11.21 -16.13 8.17
N THR A 240 11.26 -16.11 9.50
CA THR A 240 11.08 -17.32 10.30
C THR A 240 9.60 -17.60 10.49
N GLY A 241 9.07 -18.61 9.82
CA GLY A 241 7.72 -19.09 10.07
C GLY A 241 7.36 -20.24 9.16
N THR A 242 6.74 -21.28 9.71
CA THR A 242 5.97 -22.23 8.93
C THR A 242 4.74 -21.48 8.41
N PRO A 243 4.38 -21.57 7.12
CA PRO A 243 3.11 -21.02 6.65
C PRO A 243 1.98 -21.54 7.55
N GLY A 244 1.26 -20.63 8.22
CA GLY A 244 0.07 -21.02 8.97
C GLY A 244 -0.98 -21.51 7.98
N SER A 245 -1.22 -22.83 7.93
CA SER A 245 -2.27 -23.42 7.08
C SER A 245 -3.65 -23.16 7.68
N GLY A 246 -4.16 -21.94 7.53
CA GLY A 246 -5.57 -21.61 7.77
C GLY A 246 -6.40 -21.90 6.53
N GLY A 247 -6.69 -23.18 6.27
CA GLY A 247 -7.54 -23.61 5.14
C GLY A 247 -7.15 -24.96 4.56
N THR A 248 -8.11 -25.87 4.46
CA THR A 248 -7.93 -27.31 4.19
C THR A 248 -7.23 -27.65 2.87
N GLY A 249 -6.07 -28.32 2.94
CA GLY A 249 -5.58 -29.21 1.89
C GLY A 249 -4.08 -29.18 1.60
N GLY A 250 -3.37 -30.20 2.09
CA GLY A 250 -2.09 -30.65 1.54
C GLY A 250 -0.85 -30.19 2.31
N ASP A 251 -0.13 -31.16 2.90
CA ASP A 251 1.21 -31.00 3.45
C ASP A 251 2.15 -30.39 2.40
N ALA A 252 2.42 -29.09 2.50
CA ALA A 252 3.56 -28.45 1.85
C ALA A 252 4.72 -28.42 2.85
N GLY A 253 5.88 -28.89 2.40
CA GLY A 253 7.07 -29.18 3.19
C GLY A 253 7.58 -28.02 4.05
N GLY A 254 8.52 -28.36 4.93
CA GLY A 254 9.07 -27.51 5.98
C GLY A 254 9.61 -26.14 5.52
N PRO A 255 9.98 -25.28 6.49
CA PRO A 255 10.30 -23.88 6.22
C PRO A 255 11.41 -23.76 5.16
N PRO A 256 11.29 -22.87 4.17
CA PRO A 256 12.38 -22.60 3.26
C PRO A 256 13.58 -22.08 4.06
N GLY A 257 14.77 -22.62 3.78
CA GLY A 257 16.00 -22.06 4.32
C GLY A 257 16.19 -20.62 3.85
N ALA A 258 17.03 -19.84 4.54
CA ALA A 258 17.29 -18.42 4.23
C ALA A 258 17.76 -18.15 2.77
N GLY A 259 18.17 -19.18 2.02
CA GLY A 259 18.51 -19.10 0.60
C GLY A 259 17.40 -19.49 -0.40
N ASP A 260 16.24 -19.97 0.08
CA ASP A 260 15.20 -20.61 -0.75
C ASP A 260 13.84 -19.89 -0.70
N ALA A 261 13.79 -18.66 -0.18
CA ALA A 261 12.58 -17.82 -0.14
C ALA A 261 12.16 -17.26 -1.52
N ARG A 262 12.64 -17.87 -2.62
CA ARG A 262 12.27 -17.45 -3.98
C ARG A 262 10.79 -17.71 -4.22
N GLY A 263 10.09 -16.67 -4.69
CA GLY A 263 8.66 -16.72 -4.97
C GLY A 263 7.76 -16.43 -3.77
N VAL A 264 8.32 -16.14 -2.59
CA VAL A 264 7.55 -15.50 -1.52
C VAL A 264 7.32 -14.04 -1.89
N ASP A 265 6.06 -13.63 -1.86
CA ASP A 265 5.67 -12.23 -2.01
C ASP A 265 5.20 -11.72 -0.64
N LEU A 266 5.73 -10.60 -0.19
CA LEU A 266 5.29 -9.92 1.03
C LEU A 266 4.48 -8.71 0.59
N VAL A 267 3.25 -8.58 1.07
CA VAL A 267 2.32 -7.53 0.61
C VAL A 267 1.81 -6.64 1.73
N GLY A 268 2.16 -6.96 2.98
CA GLY A 268 1.71 -6.19 4.13
C GLY A 268 2.39 -6.61 5.42
N VAL A 269 2.41 -5.68 6.38
CA VAL A 269 2.93 -5.91 7.72
C VAL A 269 2.08 -5.15 8.73
N SER A 270 1.86 -5.76 9.90
CA SER A 270 1.13 -5.14 10.99
C SER A 270 1.77 -5.46 12.33
N ALA A 271 1.61 -4.56 13.29
CA ALA A 271 1.99 -4.77 14.68
C ALA A 271 0.74 -4.89 15.55
N SER A 272 0.73 -5.86 16.46
CA SER A 272 -0.31 -6.02 17.47
C SER A 272 0.31 -6.45 18.80
N GLY A 273 0.18 -5.60 19.82
CA GLY A 273 0.88 -5.80 21.09
C GLY A 273 2.39 -5.91 20.89
N ALA A 274 2.96 -7.05 21.29
CA ALA A 274 4.39 -7.34 21.13
C ALA A 274 4.74 -8.10 19.83
N ALA A 275 3.75 -8.44 19.01
CA ALA A 275 3.93 -9.24 17.80
C ALA A 275 3.96 -8.38 16.54
N LEU A 276 4.81 -8.76 15.60
CA LEU A 276 4.80 -8.28 14.22
C LEU A 276 4.40 -9.44 13.31
N THR A 277 3.48 -9.18 12.39
CA THR A 277 3.01 -10.16 11.42
C THR A 277 3.14 -9.59 10.02
N ALA A 278 3.88 -10.30 9.16
CA ALA A 278 3.84 -10.08 7.72
C ALA A 278 2.80 -10.99 7.07
N VAL A 279 2.20 -10.52 6.00
CA VAL A 279 1.26 -11.27 5.16
C VAL A 279 1.68 -11.18 3.70
N GLY A 280 1.26 -12.16 2.92
CA GLY A 280 1.70 -12.29 1.55
C GLY A 280 1.27 -13.58 0.91
N SER A 281 2.06 -14.05 -0.05
CA SER A 281 1.80 -15.31 -0.73
C SER A 281 3.07 -16.13 -0.94
N VAL A 282 2.87 -17.44 -1.10
CA VAL A 282 3.91 -18.39 -1.48
C VAL A 282 3.53 -19.08 -2.79
N PRO A 283 4.50 -19.60 -3.57
CA PRO A 283 4.19 -20.33 -4.79
C PRO A 283 3.33 -21.57 -4.48
N GLY A 284 2.32 -21.81 -5.31
CA GLY A 284 1.42 -22.95 -5.18
C GLY A 284 0.70 -23.27 -6.49
N ALA A 285 0.06 -24.43 -6.55
CA ALA A 285 -0.75 -24.87 -7.68
C ALA A 285 -2.24 -24.93 -7.26
N PRO A 286 -3.18 -24.33 -8.02
CA PRO A 286 -3.02 -23.73 -9.35
C PRO A 286 -2.54 -22.27 -9.37
N GLY A 287 -2.22 -21.67 -8.21
CA GLY A 287 -1.70 -20.30 -8.10
C GLY A 287 -1.15 -20.00 -6.71
N PRO A 288 -0.67 -18.76 -6.46
CA PRO A 288 -0.11 -18.38 -5.17
C PRO A 288 -1.08 -18.62 -4.00
N LEU A 289 -0.56 -19.16 -2.91
CA LEU A 289 -1.33 -19.44 -1.70
C LEU A 289 -1.09 -18.34 -0.67
N PRO A 290 -2.13 -17.83 0.02
CA PRO A 290 -1.95 -16.82 1.06
C PRO A 290 -1.15 -17.40 2.23
N ALA A 291 -0.28 -16.58 2.80
CA ALA A 291 0.55 -16.95 3.93
C ALA A 291 0.75 -15.77 4.89
N ALA A 292 1.06 -16.10 6.13
CA ALA A 292 1.40 -15.13 7.18
C ALA A 292 2.60 -15.64 7.98
N TRP A 293 3.44 -14.70 8.44
CA TRP A 293 4.66 -14.98 9.18
C TRP A 293 4.76 -14.09 10.40
N THR A 294 5.18 -14.65 11.53
CA THR A 294 5.54 -13.86 12.72
C THR A 294 6.96 -13.38 12.60
N ILE A 295 7.16 -12.07 12.65
CA ILE A 295 8.48 -11.43 12.61
C ILE A 295 8.97 -11.25 14.05
N ARG A 296 10.23 -11.66 14.30
CA ARG A 296 10.94 -11.41 15.55
C ARG A 296 12.19 -10.58 15.28
N PRO A 297 12.09 -9.24 15.32
CA PRO A 297 13.22 -8.35 15.09
C PRO A 297 14.40 -8.69 16.03
N GLY A 298 15.63 -8.69 15.51
CA GLY A 298 16.83 -8.86 16.31
C GLY A 298 17.15 -10.28 16.79
N GLN A 299 16.50 -11.32 16.25
CA GLN A 299 16.96 -12.71 16.38
C GLN A 299 17.91 -13.11 15.23
N ALA A 300 18.82 -12.22 14.84
CA ALA A 300 19.97 -12.58 14.03
C ALA A 300 21.08 -13.07 14.97
N ARG A 301 21.31 -14.39 15.02
CA ARG A 301 22.58 -15.01 15.41
C ARG A 301 22.89 -16.17 14.49
#